data_AF-A0A6L6B370-F1
#
_entry.id   AF-A0A6L6B370-F1
#
_cell.length_a   1.000
_cell.length_b   1.000
_cell.length_c   1.000
_cell.angle_alpha   90.00
_cell.angle_beta   90.00
_cell.angle_gamma   90.00
#
_symmetry.space_group_name_H-M   'P 1'
#
loop_
_entity.id
_entity.type
_entity.pdbx_description
1 polymer ?
#
loop_
_entity_poly.entity_id
_entity_poly.type
_entity_poly.pdbx_seq_one_letter_code
_entity_poly.pdbx_strand_id
1 'polypeptide(L)'
;MNFSVIGSQFWSLAFQGLALGLIYSLVSLGYTMVYGVLRLINFANSEVFMVGTFSVLYLQVYILGIPIGDPALHGVKLIAYLAISLIGSMVVCALLAILVELVAYRRLRARGANRLASLISAIGVSIALLEGFSMLTGARGKIAPRLLDKWSFGEVAGANFRIDQVMAIVMPIIIFFLLDQFVTKSRLGKSIRAVSMSEENSKLMGIDINRVITLTFCIGGLTTGAAAFLYTTVYENT
;
A
#
# COMPACT_ATOMS: atom_id res chain seq x y z
N MET A 1 -2.52 -38.13 -12.56
CA MET A 1 -2.01 -36.80 -12.17
C MET A 1 -0.79 -36.50 -13.05
N ASN A 2 -0.82 -35.44 -13.86
CA ASN A 2 0.31 -35.09 -14.73
C ASN A 2 1.39 -34.34 -13.92
N PHE A 3 2.36 -35.07 -13.40
CA PHE A 3 3.48 -34.52 -12.63
C PHE A 3 4.46 -33.67 -13.48
N SER A 4 4.35 -33.73 -14.82
CA SER A 4 5.12 -32.88 -15.75
C SER A 4 4.81 -31.39 -15.62
N VAL A 5 3.60 -31.04 -15.15
CA VAL A 5 3.18 -29.64 -14.92
C VAL A 5 3.97 -29.01 -13.77
N ILE A 6 4.39 -29.80 -12.79
CA ILE A 6 5.20 -29.30 -11.66
C ILE A 6 6.54 -28.82 -12.20
N GLY A 7 7.24 -29.62 -12.99
CA GLY A 7 8.55 -29.24 -13.54
C GLY A 7 8.48 -28.02 -14.48
N SER A 8 7.43 -27.90 -15.30
CA SER A 8 7.32 -26.83 -16.29
C SER A 8 6.79 -25.51 -15.74
N GLN A 9 5.89 -25.53 -14.75
CA GLN A 9 5.27 -24.32 -14.20
C GLN A 9 5.88 -23.86 -12.88
N PHE A 10 6.67 -24.70 -12.19
CA PHE A 10 7.22 -24.37 -10.87
C PHE A 10 7.95 -23.03 -10.84
N TRP A 11 8.85 -22.79 -11.79
CA TRP A 11 9.59 -21.53 -11.86
C TRP A 11 8.67 -20.33 -12.11
N SER A 12 7.74 -20.45 -13.06
CA SER A 12 6.77 -19.40 -13.36
C SER A 12 5.91 -19.04 -12.14
N LEU A 13 5.36 -20.04 -11.46
CA LEU A 13 4.57 -19.88 -10.24
C LEU A 13 5.41 -19.33 -9.08
N ALA A 14 6.66 -19.75 -8.94
CA ALA A 14 7.56 -19.23 -7.91
C ALA A 14 7.85 -17.73 -8.11
N PHE A 15 8.13 -17.29 -9.34
CA PHE A 15 8.34 -15.86 -9.63
C PHE A 15 7.07 -15.02 -9.44
N GLN A 16 5.92 -15.52 -9.88
CA GLN A 16 4.63 -14.85 -9.67
C GLN A 16 4.28 -14.75 -8.17
N GLY A 17 4.50 -15.84 -7.43
CA GLY A 17 4.31 -15.87 -5.98
C GLY A 17 5.25 -14.92 -5.24
N LEU A 18 6.51 -14.83 -5.68
CA LEU A 18 7.49 -13.88 -5.13
C LEU A 18 7.05 -12.43 -5.38
N ALA A 19 6.65 -12.10 -6.61
CA ALA A 19 6.16 -10.76 -6.95
C ALA A 19 4.94 -10.37 -6.10
N LEU A 20 3.95 -11.25 -5.99
CA LEU A 20 2.77 -11.02 -5.14
C LEU A 20 3.15 -10.91 -3.66
N GLY A 21 4.05 -11.77 -3.18
CA GLY A 21 4.55 -11.74 -1.81
C GLY A 21 5.26 -10.43 -1.46
N LEU A 22 5.99 -9.82 -2.39
CA LEU A 22 6.62 -8.51 -2.20
C LEU A 22 5.62 -7.35 -2.18
N ILE A 23 4.56 -7.42 -2.99
CA ILE A 23 3.44 -6.47 -2.89
C ILE A 23 2.80 -6.56 -1.50
N TYR A 24 2.47 -7.76 -1.04
CA TYR A 24 1.92 -7.96 0.32
C TYR A 24 2.90 -7.60 1.43
N SER A 25 4.20 -7.73 1.18
CA SER A 25 5.23 -7.27 2.11
C SER A 25 5.17 -5.75 2.27
N LEU A 26 4.96 -4.97 1.21
CA LEU A 26 4.76 -3.52 1.32
C LEU A 26 3.49 -3.15 2.10
N VAL A 27 2.38 -3.83 1.84
CA VAL A 27 1.12 -3.63 2.60
C VAL A 27 1.36 -3.92 4.09
N SER A 28 2.09 -5.01 4.38
CA SER A 28 2.44 -5.41 5.74
C SER A 28 3.39 -4.42 6.40
N LEU A 29 4.33 -3.84 5.65
CA LEU A 29 5.25 -2.81 6.13
C LEU A 29 4.46 -1.58 6.65
N GLY A 30 3.44 -1.15 5.91
CA GLY A 30 2.57 -0.06 6.36
C GLY A 30 1.85 -0.40 7.68
N TYR A 31 1.36 -1.63 7.80
CA TYR A 31 0.73 -2.12 9.03
C TYR A 31 1.71 -2.21 10.21
N THR A 32 2.92 -2.76 10.01
CA THR A 32 3.90 -2.94 11.09
C THR A 32 4.46 -1.63 11.61
N MET A 33 4.55 -0.59 10.76
CA MET A 33 4.92 0.75 11.21
C MET A 33 3.92 1.31 12.23
N VAL A 34 2.63 1.25 11.92
CA VAL A 34 1.57 1.70 12.83
C VAL A 34 1.54 0.86 14.10
N TYR A 35 1.62 -0.47 13.95
CA TYR A 35 1.65 -1.39 15.08
C TYR A 35 2.88 -1.15 15.98
N GLY A 36 4.04 -0.84 15.42
CA GLY A 36 5.25 -0.59 16.19
C GLY A 36 5.10 0.57 17.18
N VAL A 37 4.40 1.63 16.78
CA VAL A 37 4.20 2.82 17.63
C VAL A 37 3.01 2.67 18.57
N LEU A 38 1.87 2.17 18.08
CA LEU A 38 0.64 2.09 18.88
C LEU A 38 0.47 0.78 19.63
N ARG A 39 1.13 -0.29 19.20
CA ARG A 39 0.87 -1.68 19.64
C ARG A 39 -0.63 -2.06 19.56
N LEU A 40 -1.31 -1.51 18.54
CA LEU A 40 -2.71 -1.77 18.23
C LEU A 40 -2.81 -2.31 16.81
N ILE A 41 -3.68 -3.31 16.63
CA ILE A 41 -3.97 -3.88 15.32
C ILE A 41 -4.75 -2.85 14.51
N ASN A 42 -4.20 -2.45 13.37
CA ASN A 42 -4.87 -1.57 12.41
C ASN A 42 -5.61 -2.40 11.34
N PHE A 43 -6.87 -2.75 11.64
CA PHE A 43 -7.74 -3.47 10.69
C PHE A 43 -8.04 -2.65 9.43
N ALA A 44 -8.07 -1.32 9.53
CA ALA A 44 -8.40 -0.46 8.40
C ALA A 44 -7.29 -0.41 7.32
N ASN A 45 -6.09 -0.96 7.55
CA ASN A 45 -5.01 -0.92 6.56
C ASN A 45 -5.33 -1.69 5.27
N SER A 46 -6.10 -2.79 5.35
CA SER A 46 -6.60 -3.50 4.16
C SER A 46 -7.54 -2.62 3.33
N GLU A 47 -8.37 -1.83 4.01
CA GLU A 47 -9.27 -0.89 3.32
C GLU A 47 -8.51 0.28 2.74
N VAL A 48 -7.44 0.76 3.40
CA VAL A 48 -6.55 1.77 2.82
C VAL A 48 -5.91 1.25 1.52
N PHE A 49 -5.56 -0.03 1.47
CA PHE A 49 -5.08 -0.69 0.24
C PHE A 49 -6.17 -0.73 -0.84
N MET A 50 -7.40 -1.14 -0.49
CA MET A 50 -8.55 -1.13 -1.41
C MET A 50 -8.83 0.27 -1.96
N VAL A 51 -8.86 1.29 -1.12
CA VAL A 51 -9.04 2.67 -1.58
C VAL A 51 -7.88 3.09 -2.48
N GLY A 52 -6.66 2.63 -2.20
CA GLY A 52 -5.49 2.87 -3.03
C GLY A 52 -5.62 2.32 -4.44
N THR A 53 -6.13 1.10 -4.61
CA THR A 53 -6.32 0.46 -5.92
C THR A 53 -7.42 1.15 -6.72
N PHE A 54 -8.51 1.56 -6.07
CA PHE A 54 -9.54 2.40 -6.70
C PHE A 54 -9.04 3.80 -7.05
N SER A 55 -8.15 4.38 -6.24
CA SER A 55 -7.57 5.69 -6.51
C SER A 55 -6.71 5.66 -7.78
N VAL A 56 -5.95 4.59 -7.99
CA VAL A 56 -5.17 4.37 -9.22
C VAL A 56 -6.10 4.31 -10.43
N LEU A 57 -7.17 3.50 -10.35
CA LEU A 57 -8.17 3.40 -11.41
C LEU A 57 -8.82 4.77 -11.70
N TYR A 58 -9.23 5.48 -10.66
CA TYR A 58 -9.90 6.77 -10.80
C TYR A 58 -8.98 7.82 -11.43
N LEU A 59 -7.71 7.86 -11.01
CA LEU A 59 -6.68 8.73 -11.59
C LEU A 59 -6.46 8.43 -13.07
N GLN A 60 -6.37 7.15 -13.44
CA GLN A 60 -6.12 6.75 -14.83
C GLN A 60 -7.32 7.06 -15.74
N VAL A 61 -8.54 6.77 -15.30
CA VAL A 61 -9.74 6.92 -16.12
C VAL A 61 -10.23 8.37 -16.17
N TYR A 62 -10.37 9.02 -15.01
CA TYR A 62 -11.06 10.32 -14.94
C TYR A 62 -10.12 11.52 -14.99
N ILE A 63 -8.90 11.40 -14.46
CA ILE A 63 -7.95 12.53 -14.40
C ILE A 63 -7.03 12.51 -15.61
N LEU A 64 -6.48 11.34 -15.95
CA LEU A 64 -5.60 11.18 -17.12
C LEU A 64 -6.39 10.91 -18.41
N GLY A 65 -7.69 10.60 -18.31
CA GLY A 65 -8.59 10.45 -19.45
C GLY A 65 -8.26 9.25 -20.33
N ILE A 66 -7.68 8.18 -19.78
CA ILE A 66 -7.21 7.02 -20.54
C ILE A 66 -8.39 6.07 -20.73
N PRO A 67 -8.88 5.89 -21.97
CA PRO A 67 -10.01 5.00 -22.21
C PRO A 67 -9.59 3.55 -22.00
N ILE A 68 -10.53 2.77 -21.46
CA ILE A 68 -10.35 1.33 -21.24
C ILE A 68 -10.33 0.64 -22.61
N GLY A 69 -9.14 0.22 -23.05
CA GLY A 69 -8.97 -0.53 -24.32
C GLY A 69 -8.07 0.14 -25.38
N ASP A 70 -7.56 1.35 -25.13
CA ASP A 70 -6.59 1.98 -26.04
C ASP A 70 -5.20 1.29 -25.99
N PRO A 71 -4.38 1.41 -27.04
CA PRO A 71 -3.05 0.83 -27.07
C PRO A 71 -2.15 1.42 -25.98
N ALA A 72 -1.23 0.58 -25.49
CA ALA A 72 -0.31 0.96 -24.42
C ALA A 72 0.45 2.26 -24.77
N LEU A 73 0.56 3.15 -23.78
CA LEU A 73 1.25 4.41 -24.00
C LEU A 73 2.76 4.17 -24.15
N HIS A 74 3.38 4.88 -25.09
CA HIS A 74 4.83 4.85 -25.31
C HIS A 74 5.49 6.21 -25.00
N GLY A 75 6.78 6.17 -24.68
CA GLY A 75 7.62 7.35 -24.48
C GLY A 75 7.44 8.05 -23.13
N VAL A 76 7.73 9.36 -23.09
CA VAL A 76 7.76 10.18 -21.86
C VAL A 76 6.40 10.24 -21.15
N LYS A 77 5.30 10.14 -21.90
CA LYS A 77 3.94 10.15 -21.35
C LYS A 77 3.66 8.95 -20.45
N LEU A 78 4.18 7.77 -20.79
CA LEU A 78 4.03 6.57 -19.96
C LEU A 78 4.67 6.76 -18.58
N ILE A 79 5.92 7.25 -18.56
CA ILE A 79 6.67 7.46 -17.32
C ILE A 79 5.95 8.50 -16.46
N ALA A 80 5.48 9.59 -17.06
CA ALA A 80 4.72 10.62 -16.36
C ALA A 80 3.42 10.05 -15.75
N TYR A 81 2.66 9.26 -16.51
CA TYR A 81 1.39 8.72 -16.04
C TYR A 81 1.59 7.66 -14.94
N LEU A 82 2.59 6.78 -15.06
CA LEU A 82 2.95 5.84 -14.00
C LEU A 82 3.39 6.58 -12.72
N ALA A 83 4.19 7.64 -12.85
CA ALA A 83 4.62 8.44 -11.71
C ALA A 83 3.44 9.18 -11.05
N ILE A 84 2.53 9.76 -11.84
CA ILE A 84 1.32 10.43 -11.34
C ILE A 84 0.40 9.43 -10.65
N SER A 85 0.17 8.25 -11.23
CA SER A 85 -0.64 7.20 -10.60
C SER A 85 -0.02 6.68 -9.30
N LEU A 86 1.30 6.47 -9.27
CA LEU A 86 2.02 6.05 -8.08
C LEU A 86 1.91 7.11 -6.97
N ILE A 87 2.33 8.34 -7.25
CA ILE A 87 2.31 9.44 -6.27
C ILE A 87 0.88 9.74 -5.83
N GLY A 88 -0.07 9.76 -6.78
CA GLY A 88 -1.48 10.00 -6.49
C GLY A 88 -2.06 8.94 -5.54
N SER A 89 -1.80 7.66 -5.78
CA SER A 89 -2.23 6.57 -4.89
C SER A 89 -1.58 6.69 -3.51
N MET A 90 -0.27 6.95 -3.45
CA MET A 90 0.45 7.16 -2.18
C MET A 90 -0.17 8.31 -1.38
N VAL A 91 -0.43 9.45 -2.01
CA VAL A 91 -1.02 10.63 -1.36
C VAL A 91 -2.43 10.34 -0.84
N VAL A 92 -3.30 9.71 -1.65
CA VAL A 92 -4.67 9.38 -1.22
C VAL A 92 -4.64 8.41 -0.04
N CYS A 93 -3.83 7.35 -0.10
CA CYS A 93 -3.69 6.40 1.01
C CYS A 93 -3.10 7.05 2.27
N ALA A 94 -2.13 7.95 2.13
CA ALA A 94 -1.56 8.69 3.26
C ALA A 94 -2.58 9.62 3.92
N LEU A 95 -3.35 10.35 3.12
CA LEU A 95 -4.43 11.22 3.62
C LEU A 95 -5.52 10.40 4.31
N LEU A 96 -5.92 9.28 3.72
CA LEU A 96 -6.91 8.39 4.32
C LEU A 96 -6.40 7.80 5.64
N ALA A 97 -5.15 7.33 5.68
CA ALA A 97 -4.55 6.80 6.90
C ALA A 97 -4.47 7.85 8.02
N ILE A 98 -4.10 9.10 7.69
CA ILE A 98 -4.14 10.24 8.61
C ILE A 98 -5.58 10.52 9.08
N LEU A 99 -6.55 10.50 8.17
CA LEU A 99 -7.95 10.73 8.52
C LEU A 99 -8.46 9.68 9.51
N VAL A 100 -8.15 8.40 9.26
CA VAL A 100 -8.45 7.30 10.17
C VAL A 100 -7.78 7.52 11.54
N GLU A 101 -6.51 7.92 11.55
CA GLU A 101 -5.80 8.25 12.79
C GLU A 101 -6.50 9.36 13.58
N LEU A 102 -6.87 10.46 12.93
CA LEU A 102 -7.47 11.61 13.58
C LEU A 102 -8.88 11.32 14.10
N VAL A 103 -9.72 10.70 13.26
CA VAL A 103 -11.14 10.51 13.54
C VAL A 103 -11.38 9.35 14.50
N ALA A 104 -10.72 8.21 14.28
CA ALA A 104 -10.95 7.00 15.05
C ALA A 104 -9.99 6.89 16.23
N TYR A 105 -8.69 6.89 15.97
CA TYR A 105 -7.70 6.57 16.99
C TYR A 105 -7.41 7.72 17.96
N ARG A 106 -7.13 8.91 17.44
CA ARG A 106 -6.69 10.07 18.23
C ARG A 106 -7.81 10.57 19.13
N ARG A 107 -9.05 10.59 18.64
CA ARG A 107 -10.21 11.01 19.42
C ARG A 107 -10.48 10.09 20.61
N LEU A 108 -10.36 8.78 20.43
CA LEU A 108 -10.53 7.80 21.53
C LEU A 108 -9.39 7.87 22.54
N ARG A 109 -8.14 7.97 22.07
CA ARG A 109 -6.98 8.13 22.95
C ARG A 109 -7.04 9.41 23.77
N ALA A 110 -7.45 10.53 23.16
CA ALA A 110 -7.61 11.80 23.86
C ALA A 110 -8.69 11.76 24.96
N ARG A 111 -9.65 10.84 24.86
CA ARG A 111 -10.69 10.60 25.88
C ARG A 111 -10.29 9.57 26.93
N GLY A 112 -9.03 9.10 26.91
CA GLY A 112 -8.55 8.08 27.85
C GLY A 112 -9.17 6.70 27.64
N ALA A 113 -9.70 6.41 26.45
CA ALA A 113 -10.31 5.12 26.17
C ALA A 113 -9.28 3.99 26.18
N ASN A 114 -9.68 2.80 26.63
CA ASN A 114 -8.82 1.62 26.65
C ASN A 114 -8.46 1.16 25.22
N ARG A 115 -7.37 0.39 25.09
CA ARG A 115 -6.87 -0.20 23.84
C ARG A 115 -7.94 -0.99 23.08
N LEU A 116 -8.80 -1.71 23.79
CA LEU A 116 -9.93 -2.45 23.22
C LEU A 116 -10.92 -1.54 22.48
N ALA A 117 -11.22 -0.36 23.02
CA ALA A 117 -12.12 0.60 22.37
C ALA A 117 -11.53 1.13 21.06
N SER A 118 -10.20 1.36 21.03
CA SER A 118 -9.49 1.76 19.81
C SER A 118 -9.52 0.66 18.74
N LEU A 119 -9.41 -0.62 19.15
CA LEU A 119 -9.52 -1.77 18.25
C LEU A 119 -10.93 -1.90 17.67
N ILE A 120 -11.98 -1.79 18.50
CA ILE A 120 -13.37 -1.83 18.03
C ILE A 120 -13.64 -0.70 17.03
N SER A 121 -13.13 0.50 17.31
CA SER A 121 -13.25 1.62 16.38
C SER A 121 -12.53 1.37 15.05
N ALA A 122 -11.37 0.71 15.06
CA ALA A 122 -10.66 0.33 13.85
C ALA A 122 -11.48 -0.62 12.98
N ILE A 123 -12.12 -1.62 13.60
CA ILE A 123 -13.04 -2.54 12.93
C ILE A 123 -14.23 -1.76 12.33
N GLY A 124 -14.82 -0.84 13.10
CA GLY A 124 -15.92 -0.01 12.62
C GLY A 124 -15.54 0.85 11.41
N VAL A 125 -14.34 1.43 11.41
CA VAL A 125 -13.80 2.16 10.24
C VAL A 125 -13.59 1.22 9.05
N SER A 126 -13.06 0.02 9.29
CA SER A 126 -12.85 -0.98 8.23
C SER A 126 -14.17 -1.31 7.52
N ILE A 127 -15.21 -1.62 8.30
CA ILE A 127 -16.54 -1.94 7.76
C ILE A 127 -17.14 -0.71 7.05
N ALA A 128 -17.00 0.49 7.61
CA ALA A 128 -17.52 1.71 7.00
C ALA A 128 -16.86 2.03 5.65
N LEU A 129 -15.54 1.83 5.54
CA LEU A 129 -14.82 2.01 4.28
C LEU A 129 -15.20 0.94 3.25
N LEU A 130 -15.26 -0.32 3.67
CA LEU A 130 -15.65 -1.44 2.82
C LEU A 130 -17.06 -1.26 2.24
N GLU A 131 -18.04 -1.00 3.10
CA GLU A 131 -19.44 -0.81 2.68
C GLU A 131 -19.62 0.49 1.90
N GLY A 132 -18.94 1.56 2.31
CA GLY A 132 -18.97 2.84 1.58
C GLY A 132 -18.47 2.69 0.14
N PHE A 133 -17.36 1.98 -0.07
CA PHE A 133 -16.86 1.71 -1.43
C PHE A 133 -17.70 0.69 -2.18
N SER A 134 -18.28 -0.29 -1.50
CA SER A 134 -19.19 -1.27 -2.10
C SER A 134 -20.43 -0.58 -2.67
N MET A 135 -21.00 0.40 -1.95
CA MET A 135 -22.14 1.21 -2.45
C MET A 135 -21.75 2.08 -3.64
N LEU A 136 -20.57 2.70 -3.63
CA LEU A 136 -20.09 3.56 -4.72
C LEU A 136 -19.79 2.77 -6.00
N THR A 137 -19.25 1.57 -5.88
CA THR A 137 -18.80 0.76 -7.03
C THR A 137 -19.85 -0.26 -7.49
N GLY A 138 -20.92 -0.44 -6.70
CA GLY A 138 -21.94 -1.46 -6.92
C GLY A 138 -21.46 -2.88 -6.60
N ALA A 139 -20.45 -3.01 -5.74
CA ALA A 139 -19.79 -4.27 -5.35
C ALA A 139 -19.32 -5.12 -6.56
N ARG A 140 -18.93 -4.47 -7.65
CA ARG A 140 -18.41 -5.13 -8.86
C ARG A 140 -16.94 -4.80 -9.04
N GLY A 141 -16.16 -5.84 -9.38
CA GLY A 141 -14.77 -5.67 -9.80
C GLY A 141 -14.67 -4.73 -10.98
N LYS A 142 -13.65 -3.86 -10.97
CA LYS A 142 -13.39 -2.90 -12.03
C LYS A 142 -12.05 -3.21 -12.69
N ILE A 143 -12.06 -3.14 -14.02
CA ILE A 143 -10.85 -3.31 -14.82
C ILE A 143 -10.16 -1.94 -14.92
N ALA A 144 -8.88 -1.90 -14.57
CA ALA A 144 -8.04 -0.73 -14.73
C ALA A 144 -7.47 -0.66 -16.16
N PRO A 145 -7.32 0.55 -16.76
CA PRO A 145 -6.68 0.70 -18.05
C PRO A 145 -5.25 0.13 -18.06
N ARG A 146 -4.88 -0.56 -19.15
CA ARG A 146 -3.52 -1.06 -19.34
C ARG A 146 -2.59 0.09 -19.74
N LEU A 147 -1.84 0.60 -18.77
CA LEU A 147 -0.85 1.65 -19.00
C LEU A 147 0.41 1.12 -19.69
N LEU A 148 0.89 -0.04 -19.23
CA LEU A 148 2.19 -0.59 -19.60
C LEU A 148 2.03 -1.73 -20.59
N ASP A 149 2.79 -1.69 -21.68
CA ASP A 149 2.87 -2.86 -22.54
C ASP A 149 3.71 -3.94 -21.84
N LYS A 150 3.13 -5.12 -21.66
CA LYS A 150 3.69 -6.22 -20.88
C LYS A 150 4.65 -7.04 -21.73
N TRP A 151 5.68 -6.36 -22.22
CA TRP A 151 6.73 -6.99 -22.99
C TRP A 151 7.50 -7.99 -22.12
N SER A 152 7.88 -9.09 -22.75
CA SER A 152 8.68 -10.14 -22.14
C SER A 152 10.15 -9.93 -22.48
N PHE A 153 11.01 -9.99 -21.46
CA PHE A 153 12.46 -10.02 -21.63
C PHE A 153 12.98 -11.38 -22.12
N GLY A 154 12.11 -12.39 -22.19
CA GLY A 154 12.44 -13.77 -22.55
C GLY A 154 11.92 -14.78 -21.53
N GLU A 155 12.01 -16.06 -21.89
CA GLU A 155 11.71 -17.18 -21.00
C GLU A 155 13.01 -17.73 -20.41
N VAL A 156 13.15 -17.67 -19.09
CA VAL A 156 14.24 -18.35 -18.38
C VAL A 156 13.62 -19.45 -17.53
N ALA A 157 14.04 -20.70 -17.76
CA ALA A 157 13.56 -21.88 -17.05
C ALA A 157 12.01 -22.08 -17.09
N GLY A 158 11.35 -21.68 -18.17
CA GLY A 158 9.88 -21.77 -18.32
C GLY A 158 9.09 -20.65 -17.62
N ALA A 159 9.78 -19.68 -17.01
CA ALA A 159 9.18 -18.47 -16.47
C ALA A 159 9.35 -17.31 -17.46
N ASN A 160 8.24 -16.68 -17.84
CA ASN A 160 8.24 -15.51 -18.70
C ASN A 160 8.49 -14.25 -17.87
N PHE A 161 9.63 -13.59 -18.08
CA PHE A 161 9.99 -12.38 -17.34
C PHE A 161 9.31 -11.17 -17.99
N ARG A 162 8.21 -10.72 -17.39
CA ARG A 162 7.49 -9.52 -17.84
C ARG A 162 7.91 -8.29 -17.05
N ILE A 163 7.91 -7.13 -17.70
CA ILE A 163 8.27 -5.84 -17.07
C ILE A 163 7.44 -5.50 -15.82
N ASP A 164 6.15 -5.84 -15.80
CA ASP A 164 5.27 -5.61 -14.65
C ASP A 164 5.68 -6.44 -13.43
N GLN A 165 6.09 -7.70 -13.65
CA GLN A 165 6.61 -8.57 -12.60
C GLN A 165 7.96 -8.09 -12.07
N VAL A 166 8.85 -7.63 -12.95
CA VAL A 166 10.14 -7.05 -12.53
C VAL A 166 9.91 -5.79 -11.69
N MET A 167 8.98 -4.92 -12.09
CA MET A 167 8.58 -3.75 -11.30
C MET A 167 8.02 -4.15 -9.93
N ALA A 168 7.16 -5.17 -9.88
CA ALA A 168 6.59 -5.70 -8.64
C ALA A 168 7.61 -6.36 -7.71
N ILE A 169 8.82 -6.66 -8.18
CA ILE A 169 9.92 -7.16 -7.35
C ILE A 169 10.84 -6.01 -6.94
N VAL A 170 11.27 -5.20 -7.91
CA VAL A 170 12.28 -4.16 -7.69
C VAL A 170 11.74 -2.99 -6.87
N MET A 171 10.52 -2.53 -7.15
CA MET A 171 9.95 -1.37 -6.45
C MET A 171 9.72 -1.61 -4.96
N PRO A 172 9.15 -2.77 -4.52
CA PRO A 172 9.06 -3.09 -3.10
C PRO A 172 10.40 -3.10 -2.37
N ILE A 173 11.43 -3.67 -2.99
CA ILE A 173 12.77 -3.72 -2.39
C ILE A 173 13.33 -2.31 -2.23
N ILE A 174 13.18 -1.45 -3.24
CA ILE A 174 13.61 -0.04 -3.17
C ILE A 174 12.86 0.70 -2.05
N ILE A 175 11.54 0.59 -2.00
CA ILE A 175 10.72 1.28 -1.00
C ILE A 175 11.04 0.77 0.42
N PHE A 176 11.23 -0.54 0.58
CA PHE A 176 11.66 -1.12 1.84
C PHE A 176 12.99 -0.52 2.30
N PHE A 177 13.99 -0.46 1.41
CA PHE A 177 15.31 0.07 1.76
C PHE A 177 15.26 1.57 2.05
N LEU A 178 14.51 2.34 1.27
CA LEU A 178 14.28 3.77 1.52
C LEU A 178 13.64 3.99 2.89
N LEU A 179 12.64 3.19 3.24
CA LEU A 179 11.95 3.31 4.51
C LEU A 179 12.83 2.85 5.69
N ASP A 180 13.58 1.76 5.55
CA ASP A 180 14.56 1.33 6.55
C ASP A 180 15.59 2.43 6.84
N GLN A 181 16.18 3.01 5.79
CA GLN A 181 17.12 4.12 5.92
C GLN A 181 16.46 5.35 6.56
N PHE A 182 15.22 5.66 6.20
CA PHE A 182 14.46 6.74 6.82
C PHE A 182 14.26 6.50 8.32
N VAL A 183 13.83 5.30 8.74
CA VAL A 183 13.58 4.99 10.15
C VAL A 183 14.88 4.94 10.97
N THR A 184 15.94 4.39 10.40
CA THR A 184 17.22 4.20 11.10
C THR A 184 18.08 5.45 11.17
N LYS A 185 18.12 6.27 10.10
CA LYS A 185 19.03 7.42 10.00
C LYS A 185 18.36 8.78 10.21
N SER A 186 17.06 8.94 9.93
CA SER A 186 16.42 10.25 10.05
C SER A 186 16.08 10.65 11.50
N ARG A 187 15.95 11.95 11.74
CA ARG A 187 15.52 12.50 13.05
C ARG A 187 14.09 12.07 13.39
N LEU A 188 13.19 12.06 12.41
CA LEU A 188 11.81 11.61 12.59
C LEU A 188 11.75 10.10 12.90
N GLY A 189 12.58 9.30 12.24
CA GLY A 189 12.74 7.87 12.51
C GLY A 189 13.25 7.56 13.91
N LYS A 190 14.13 8.40 14.47
CA LYS A 190 14.54 8.31 15.88
C LYS A 190 13.35 8.51 16.82
N SER A 191 12.48 9.49 16.55
CA SER A 191 11.27 9.72 17.34
C SER A 191 10.31 8.54 17.27
N ILE A 192 10.07 7.97 16.08
CA ILE A 192 9.24 6.76 15.90
C ILE A 192 9.76 5.61 16.76
N ARG A 193 11.07 5.33 16.70
CA ARG A 193 11.70 4.27 17.51
C ARG A 193 11.63 4.54 19.01
N ALA A 194 11.85 5.78 19.44
CA ALA A 194 11.73 6.15 20.85
C ALA A 194 10.31 5.90 21.39
N VAL A 195 9.28 6.33 20.64
CA VAL A 195 7.88 6.12 21.04
C VAL A 195 7.52 4.64 21.05
N SER A 196 8.03 3.84 20.10
CA SER A 196 7.79 2.39 20.07
C SER A 196 8.35 1.65 21.30
N MET A 197 9.42 2.17 21.90
CA MET A 197 10.02 1.62 23.13
C MET A 197 9.21 1.99 24.37
N SER A 198 9.00 3.29 24.58
CA SER A 198 8.17 3.81 25.68
C SER A 198 7.56 5.15 25.32
N GLU A 199 6.23 5.18 25.19
CA GLU A 199 5.47 6.41 24.95
C GLU A 199 5.62 7.40 26.11
N GLU A 200 5.61 6.91 27.35
CA GLU A 200 5.69 7.73 28.57
C GLU A 200 7.05 8.43 28.69
N ASN A 201 8.14 7.69 28.52
CA ASN A 201 9.49 8.27 28.54
C ASN A 201 9.69 9.25 27.38
N SER A 202 9.11 8.95 26.22
CA SER A 202 9.17 9.85 25.06
C SER A 202 8.48 11.20 25.32
N LYS A 203 7.37 11.21 26.08
CA LYS A 203 6.70 12.46 26.51
C LYS A 203 7.61 13.29 27.42
N LEU A 204 8.32 12.65 28.35
CA LEU A 204 9.28 13.34 29.24
C LEU A 204 10.47 13.93 28.50
N MET A 205 10.85 13.32 27.36
CA MET A 205 11.90 13.82 26.47
C MET A 205 11.42 14.92 25.50
N GLY A 206 10.18 15.42 25.65
CA GLY A 206 9.63 16.50 24.83
C GLY A 206 9.21 16.07 23.42
N ILE A 207 9.05 14.77 23.15
CA ILE A 207 8.59 14.27 21.86
C ILE A 207 7.07 14.44 21.76
N ASP A 208 6.60 15.11 20.70
CA ASP A 208 5.17 15.21 20.40
C ASP A 208 4.65 13.87 19.84
N ILE A 209 4.06 13.08 20.73
CA ILE A 209 3.51 11.75 20.44
C ILE A 209 2.45 11.79 19.34
N ASN A 210 1.60 12.83 19.31
CA ASN A 210 0.56 12.94 18.30
C ASN A 210 1.17 13.11 16.91
N ARG A 211 2.17 13.99 16.79
CA ARG A 211 2.89 14.18 15.52
C ARG A 211 3.59 12.91 15.07
N VAL A 212 4.25 12.19 15.97
CA VAL A 212 4.91 10.91 15.62
C VAL A 212 3.91 9.89 15.11
N ILE A 213 2.73 9.81 15.73
CA ILE A 213 1.70 8.84 15.34
C ILE A 213 1.06 9.22 14.02
N THR A 214 0.66 10.48 13.82
CA THR A 214 0.14 10.97 12.53
C THR A 214 1.18 10.74 11.41
N LEU A 215 2.46 11.00 11.66
CA LEU A 215 3.54 10.73 10.70
C LEU A 215 3.66 9.23 10.39
N THR A 216 3.53 8.37 11.41
CA THR A 216 3.60 6.91 11.23
C THR A 216 2.44 6.40 10.36
N PHE A 217 1.22 6.92 10.58
CA PHE A 217 0.08 6.62 9.71
C PHE A 217 0.28 7.15 8.29
N CYS A 218 0.83 8.37 8.14
CA CYS A 218 1.17 8.93 6.84
C CYS A 218 2.11 8.02 6.07
N ILE A 219 3.24 7.62 6.68
CA ILE A 219 4.24 6.73 6.08
C ILE A 219 3.62 5.37 5.76
N GLY A 220 2.84 4.80 6.68
CA GLY A 220 2.15 3.53 6.44
C GLY A 220 1.19 3.61 5.25
N GLY A 221 0.42 4.69 5.15
CA GLY A 221 -0.45 4.96 4.01
C GLY A 221 0.33 5.15 2.70
N LEU A 222 1.47 5.86 2.72
CA LEU A 222 2.35 6.00 1.55
C LEU A 222 2.83 4.62 1.05
N THR A 223 3.29 3.74 1.95
CA THR A 223 3.73 2.39 1.56
C THR A 223 2.59 1.51 1.05
N THR A 224 1.42 1.59 1.68
CA THR A 224 0.24 0.84 1.27
C THR A 224 -0.28 1.33 -0.10
N GLY A 225 -0.25 2.63 -0.37
CA GLY A 225 -0.61 3.19 -1.68
C GLY A 225 0.37 2.82 -2.79
N ALA A 226 1.67 2.75 -2.48
CA ALA A 226 2.65 2.24 -3.45
C ALA A 226 2.40 0.75 -3.77
N ALA A 227 2.04 -0.06 -2.77
CA ALA A 227 1.64 -1.45 -2.99
C ALA A 227 0.38 -1.55 -3.85
N ALA A 228 -0.62 -0.70 -3.60
CA ALA A 228 -1.87 -0.65 -4.36
C ALA A 228 -1.62 -0.32 -5.83
N PHE A 229 -0.77 0.67 -6.12
CA PHE A 229 -0.34 0.98 -7.48
C PHE A 229 0.32 -0.21 -8.19
N LEU A 230 1.25 -0.91 -7.52
CA LEU A 230 1.92 -2.07 -8.11
C LEU A 230 0.92 -3.20 -8.38
N TYR A 231 0.01 -3.46 -7.43
CA TYR A 231 -1.04 -4.46 -7.59
C TYR A 231 -1.92 -4.17 -8.82
N THR A 232 -2.46 -2.95 -8.92
CA THR A 232 -3.31 -2.54 -10.04
C THR A 232 -2.55 -2.56 -11.38
N THR A 233 -1.25 -2.23 -11.39
CA THR A 233 -0.44 -2.25 -12.61
C THR A 233 -0.17 -3.68 -13.11
N VAL A 234 0.02 -4.65 -12.22
CA VAL A 234 0.28 -6.05 -12.57
C VAL A 234 -1.01 -6.77 -12.97
N TYR A 235 -2.03 -6.67 -12.12
CA TYR A 235 -3.26 -7.47 -12.22
C TYR A 235 -4.40 -6.78 -12.98
N GLU A 236 -4.31 -5.47 -13.21
CA GLU A 236 -5.27 -4.66 -13.97
C GLU A 236 -6.72 -4.77 -13.49
N ASN A 237 -6.92 -5.25 -12.26
CA ASN A 237 -8.22 -5.47 -11.66
C ASN A 237 -8.21 -4.98 -10.21
N THR A 238 -9.36 -4.49 -9.78
CA THR A 238 -9.65 -4.03 -8.42
C THR A 238 -11.01 -4.55 -7.98
#